data_AF-A0ABD0RR97-F1
#
_entry.id   AF-A0ABD0RR97-F1
#
_cell.length_a   1.000
_cell.length_b   1.000
_cell.length_c   1.000
_cell.angle_alpha   90.00
_cell.angle_beta   90.00
_cell.angle_gamma   90.00
#
_symmetry.space_group_name_H-M   'P 1'
#
loop_
_entity.id
_entity.type
_entity.pdbx_description
1 polymer ?
#
loop_
_entity_poly.entity_id
_entity_poly.type
_entity_poly.pdbx_seq_one_letter_code
_entity_poly.pdbx_strand_id
1 'polypeptide(L)' 'MSCIYSSSTTDTLYWYRQYGKSKPEFLVLTYSSAQDAKKSDVDPRFTVKVEKMEQIHVYLKISSAAVSDSAL' A
#
# COMPACT_ATOMS: atom_id res chain seq x y z
N MET A 1 0.71 1.38 -7.69
CA MET A 1 1.56 0.20 -7.43
C MET A 1 0.66 -0.99 -7.09
N SER A 2 1.03 -2.21 -7.48
CA SER A 2 0.24 -3.43 -7.22
C SER A 2 1.09 -4.52 -6.57
N CYS A 3 0.53 -5.20 -5.57
CA CYS A 3 1.07 -6.41 -4.96
C CYS A 3 0.05 -7.53 -5.16
N ILE A 4 0.45 -8.62 -5.79
CA ILE A 4 -0.39 -9.78 -6.05
C ILE A 4 0.25 -10.97 -5.35
N TYR A 5 -0.51 -11.65 -4.52
CA TYR A 5 -0.01 -12.80 -3.77
C TYR A 5 -1.12 -13.82 -3.50
N SER A 6 -0.71 -15.07 -3.34
CA SER A 6 -1.58 -16.17 -2.94
C SER A 6 -1.44 -16.39 -1.44
N SER A 7 -2.57 -16.44 -0.73
CA SER A 7 -2.58 -16.76 0.69
C SER A 7 -3.85 -17.53 1.04
N SER A 8 -3.72 -18.50 1.94
CA SER A 8 -4.83 -19.24 2.53
C SER A 8 -5.37 -18.57 3.79
N THR A 9 -4.74 -17.49 4.27
CA THR A 9 -5.04 -16.82 5.54
C THR A 9 -5.24 -15.30 5.38
N THR A 10 -5.74 -14.67 6.45
CA THR A 10 -5.84 -13.22 6.54
C THR A 10 -4.46 -12.63 6.83
N ASP A 11 -3.88 -11.96 5.84
CA ASP A 11 -2.55 -11.36 5.95
C ASP A 11 -2.66 -9.85 6.17
N THR A 12 -1.62 -9.29 6.78
CA THR A 12 -1.45 -7.85 6.97
C THR A 12 -0.31 -7.37 6.08
N LEU A 13 -0.59 -6.36 5.25
CA LEU A 13 0.37 -5.75 4.34
C LEU A 13 0.70 -4.35 4.81
N TYR A 14 1.98 -4.02 4.74
CA TYR A 14 2.52 -2.71 5.07
C TYR A 14 3.15 -2.09 3.82
N TRP A 15 2.69 -0.91 3.46
CA TRP A 15 3.25 -0.11 2.39
C TRP A 15 4.19 0.93 2.96
N TYR A 16 5.39 0.99 2.38
CA TYR A 16 6.40 1.98 2.71
C TYR A 16 6.83 2.72 1.45
N ARG A 17 7.45 3.89 1.66
CA ARG A 17 8.12 4.68 0.62
C ARG A 17 9.51 5.05 1.12
N GLN A 18 10.53 4.91 0.29
CA GLN A 18 11.90 5.24 0.64
C GLN A 18 12.54 6.18 -0.39
N TYR A 19 12.86 7.40 0.04
CA TYR A 19 13.62 8.36 -0.76
C TYR A 19 15.12 8.13 -0.63
N GLY A 20 15.77 7.70 -1.72
CA GLY A 20 17.22 7.47 -1.74
C GLY A 20 17.67 6.51 -0.63
N LYS A 21 18.65 6.92 0.19
CA LYS A 21 19.16 6.14 1.33
C LYS A 21 18.48 6.47 2.67
N SER A 22 17.34 7.17 2.63
CA SER A 22 16.58 7.54 3.83
C SER A 22 15.95 6.32 4.50
N LYS A 23 15.45 6.47 5.72
CA LYS A 23 14.63 5.42 6.35
C LYS A 23 13.30 5.24 5.58
N PRO A 24 12.74 4.02 5.52
CA PRO A 24 11.40 3.80 4.97
C PRO A 24 10.34 4.60 5.76
N GLU A 25 9.48 5.32 5.05
CA GLU A 25 8.31 6.00 5.60
C GLU A 25 7.09 5.12 5.47
N PHE A 26 6.39 4.89 6.58
CA PHE A 26 5.13 4.16 6.59
C PHE A 26 4.03 4.97 5.88
N LEU A 27 3.33 4.33 4.95
CA LEU A 27 2.22 4.92 4.20
C LEU A 27 0.87 4.35 4.65
N VAL A 28 0.68 3.04 4.53
CA VAL A 28 -0.61 2.39 4.76
C VAL A 28 -0.40 0.96 5.27
N LEU A 29 -1.21 0.57 6.25
CA LEU A 29 -1.43 -0.81 6.65
C LEU A 29 -2.77 -1.26 6.10
N THR A 30 -2.81 -2.44 5.51
CA THR A 30 -4.02 -3.04 4.93
C THR A 30 -4.13 -4.51 5.28
N TYR A 31 -5.37 -4.97 5.43
CA TYR A 31 -5.67 -6.38 5.61
C TYR A 31 -6.11 -7.00 4.29
N SER A 32 -5.63 -8.21 4.01
CA SER A 32 -6.05 -9.02 2.87
C SER A 32 -7.56 -9.28 2.85
N SER A 33 -8.18 -9.22 4.04
CA SER A 33 -9.62 -9.33 4.23
C SER A 33 -10.41 -8.14 3.67
N ALA A 34 -9.76 -7.07 3.21
CA ALA A 34 -10.38 -5.79 2.84
C ALA A 34 -11.09 -5.06 4.00
N GLN A 35 -10.65 -5.31 5.24
CA GLN A 35 -11.01 -4.49 6.40
C GLN A 35 -10.39 -3.08 6.31
N ASP A 36 -10.82 -2.19 7.19
CA ASP A 36 -10.36 -0.80 7.22
C ASP A 36 -8.84 -0.70 7.24
N ALA A 37 -8.30 0.02 6.26
CA ALA A 37 -6.88 0.29 6.15
C ALA A 37 -6.48 1.40 7.12
N LYS A 38 -5.40 1.21 7.86
CA LYS A 38 -4.82 2.26 8.69
C LYS A 38 -3.85 3.09 7.84
N LYS A 39 -4.22 4.33 7.56
CA LYS A 39 -3.39 5.29 6.82
C LYS A 39 -2.43 6.02 7.75
N SER A 40 -1.27 6.37 7.23
CA SER A 40 -0.31 7.28 7.84
C SER A 40 -0.75 8.73 7.66
N ASP A 41 -0.36 9.60 8.58
CA ASP A 41 -0.58 11.05 8.48
C ASP A 41 0.45 11.74 7.57
N VAL A 42 1.45 11.01 7.07
CA VAL A 42 2.55 11.56 6.25
C VAL A 42 2.06 12.12 4.91
N ASP A 43 1.16 11.41 4.23
CA ASP A 43 0.63 11.85 2.93
C ASP A 43 -0.78 11.28 2.69
N PRO A 44 -1.84 12.10 2.82
CA PRO A 44 -3.22 11.64 2.72
C PRO A 44 -3.63 11.26 1.30
N ARG A 45 -2.79 11.54 0.28
CA ARG A 45 -3.06 11.17 -1.11
C ARG A 45 -3.02 9.65 -1.31
N PHE A 46 -2.36 8.91 -0.42
CA PHE A 46 -2.29 7.46 -0.51
C PHE A 46 -3.56 6.78 -0.02
N THR A 47 -4.05 5.87 -0.84
CA THR A 47 -5.20 5.01 -0.54
C THR A 47 -4.90 3.58 -0.98
N VAL A 48 -5.59 2.61 -0.39
CA VAL A 48 -5.46 1.20 -0.79
C VAL A 48 -6.80 0.68 -1.28
N LYS A 49 -6.74 -0.15 -2.34
CA LYS A 49 -7.83 -0.99 -2.80
C LYS A 49 -7.41 -2.45 -2.72
N VAL A 50 -8.25 -3.29 -2.13
CA VAL A 50 -8.06 -4.75 -2.12
C VAL A 50 -9.12 -5.38 -3.01
N GLU A 51 -8.69 -6.26 -3.90
CA GLU A 51 -9.56 -7.07 -4.76
C GLU A 51 -9.23 -8.55 -4.51
N LYS A 52 -10.27 -9.35 -4.25
CA LYS A 52 -10.14 -10.80 -4.01
C LYS A 52 -10.64 -11.54 -5.25
N MET A 53 -9.72 -12.17 -5.97
CA MET A 53 -9.99 -13.02 -7.13
C MET A 53 -9.42 -14.42 -6.87
N GLU A 54 -8.80 -15.08 -7.86
CA GLU A 54 -7.99 -16.29 -7.63
C GLU A 54 -6.77 -16.01 -6.75
N GLN A 55 -6.20 -14.81 -6.86
CA GLN A 55 -5.17 -14.27 -5.98
C GLN A 55 -5.68 -13.00 -5.29
N ILE A 56 -5.00 -12.58 -4.24
CA ILE A 56 -5.30 -11.32 -3.55
C ILE A 56 -4.51 -10.21 -4.23
N HIS A 57 -5.23 -9.24 -4.78
CA HIS A 57 -4.67 -8.08 -5.47
C HIS A 57 -4.79 -6.87 -4.56
N VAL A 58 -3.67 -6.28 -4.18
CA VAL A 58 -3.62 -5.07 -3.34
C VAL A 58 -3.00 -3.95 -4.14
N TYR A 59 -3.76 -2.88 -4.32
CA TYR A 59 -3.36 -1.70 -5.08
C TYR A 59 -3.14 -0.53 -4.13
N LEU A 60 -1.91 -0.02 -4.09
CA LEU A 60 -1.61 1.30 -3.53
C LEU A 60 -1.84 2.36 -4.61
N LYS A 61 -2.74 3.29 -4.33
CA LYS A 61 -3.14 4.39 -5.20
C LYS A 61 -2.72 5.72 -4.60
N ILE A 62 -2.31 6.65 -5.46
CA ILE A 62 -2.05 8.05 -5.13
C ILE A 62 -3.00 8.92 -5.96
N SER A 63 -3.69 9.88 -5.34
CA SER A 63 -4.72 10.69 -6.02
C SER A 63 -4.16 11.57 -7.14
N SER A 64 -2.94 12.09 -6.96
CA SER A 64 -2.20 12.86 -7.96
C SER A 64 -0.71 12.62 -7.76
N ALA A 65 -0.05 12.05 -8.77
CA ALA A 65 1.38 11.77 -8.72
C ALA A 65 2.19 12.95 -9.25
N ALA A 66 3.28 13.28 -8.56
CA ALA A 66 4.26 14.27 -8.96
C ALA A 66 5.65 13.63 -9.09
N VAL A 67 6.57 14.29 -9.80
CA VAL A 67 7.96 13.81 -9.96
C VAL A 67 8.64 13.62 -8.58
N SER A 68 8.30 14.47 -7.61
CA SER A 68 8.78 14.39 -6.23
C SER A 68 8.38 13.10 -5.50
N ASP A 69 7.36 12.39 -5.97
CA ASP A 69 6.89 11.13 -5.37
C ASP A 69 7.74 9.91 -5.78
N SER A 70 8.72 10.11 -6.68
CA SER A 70 9.62 9.05 -7.15
C SER A 70 10.46 8.50 -5.99
N ALA A 71 10.24 7.23 -5.68
CA ALA A 71 10.85 6.54 -4.54
C ALA A 71 10.82 5.02 -4.77
N LEU A 72 11.55 4.28 -3.93
CA LEU A 72 11.43 2.82 -3.81
C LEU A 72 10.29 2.46 -2.85
#